data_AF-A0A3N8LRB5-F1
#
_entry.id   AF-A0A3N8LRB5-F1
#
_cell.length_a   1.000
_cell.length_b   1.000
_cell.length_c   1.000
_cell.angle_alpha   90.00
_cell.angle_beta   90.00
_cell.angle_gamma   90.00
#
_symmetry.space_group_name_H-M   'P 1'
#
loop_
_entity.id
_entity.type
_entity.pdbx_description
1 polymer ?
#
loop_
_entity_poly.entity_id
_entity_poly.type
_entity_poly.pdbx_seq_one_letter_code
_entity_poly.pdbx_strand_id
1 'polypeptide(L)'
;MFFLKELPSRELLESYHARFPAMNVDNVHAALHMLRRASLLMRELDNYFAENELSTLRYLILVVLDREKRPEGMKASELADRVDVSRPVMTRTLQSLVDDGMLAYTPCEEDARAKLVSLTRVGRSRLNRVLPGYYRLIDQFMSSNDSC
;
A
#
# COMPACT_ATOMS: atom_id res chain seq x y z
N MET A 1 1.00 2.78 11.03
CA MET A 1 -0.28 3.44 11.33
C MET A 1 -0.02 4.52 12.39
N PHE A 2 -0.56 5.73 12.24
CA PHE A 2 -0.45 6.82 13.21
C PHE A 2 -1.58 6.71 14.24
N PHE A 3 -1.22 6.52 15.52
CA PHE A 3 -2.16 6.14 16.57
C PHE A 3 -2.72 7.30 17.38
N LEU A 4 -2.13 8.50 17.26
CA LEU A 4 -2.60 9.68 17.97
C LEU A 4 -3.94 10.14 17.37
N LYS A 5 -5.03 10.00 18.14
CA LYS A 5 -6.38 10.38 17.72
C LYS A 5 -6.65 11.86 17.94
N GLU A 6 -6.22 12.37 19.08
CA GLU A 6 -6.37 13.78 19.47
C GLU A 6 -5.08 14.50 19.10
N LEU A 7 -5.17 15.37 18.10
CA LEU A 7 -4.02 16.16 17.66
C LEU A 7 -3.81 17.34 18.60
N PRO A 8 -2.55 17.74 18.86
CA PRO A 8 -2.26 18.93 19.64
C PRO A 8 -2.92 20.15 18.99
N SER A 9 -3.54 21.00 19.81
CA SER A 9 -4.08 22.28 19.35
C SER A 9 -2.95 23.19 18.86
N ARG A 10 -3.30 24.17 18.02
CA ARG A 10 -2.33 25.18 17.58
C ARG A 10 -1.69 25.91 18.76
N GLU A 11 -2.48 26.28 19.77
CA GLU A 11 -2.01 26.90 21.01
C GLU A 11 -0.96 26.04 21.73
N LEU A 12 -1.19 24.72 21.83
CA LEU A 12 -0.20 23.82 22.41
C LEU A 12 1.09 23.79 21.58
N LEU A 13 0.99 23.78 20.25
CA LEU A 13 2.17 23.82 19.38
C LEU A 13 2.92 25.15 19.49
N GLU A 14 2.24 26.28 19.65
CA GLU A 14 2.85 27.59 19.91
C GLU A 14 3.63 27.59 21.23
N SER A 15 3.10 26.94 22.27
CA SER A 15 3.83 26.78 23.54
C SER A 15 5.13 25.96 23.37
N TYR A 16 5.14 24.97 22.48
CA TYR A 16 6.34 24.21 22.15
C TYR A 16 7.33 24.99 21.29
N HIS A 17 6.85 25.84 20.39
CA HIS A 17 7.73 26.72 19.61
C HIS A 17 8.55 27.64 20.51
N ALA A 18 7.97 28.16 21.59
CA ALA A 18 8.71 28.97 22.56
C ALA A 18 9.92 28.23 23.18
N ARG A 19 9.82 26.90 23.33
CA ARG A 19 10.90 26.03 23.82
C ARG A 19 11.82 25.52 22.71
N PHE A 20 11.30 25.39 21.49
CA PHE A 20 11.99 24.88 20.31
C PHE A 20 11.82 25.84 19.12
N PRO A 21 12.52 26.99 19.08
CA PRO A 21 12.26 28.05 18.11
C PRO A 21 12.51 27.66 16.64
N ALA A 22 13.28 26.60 16.39
CA ALA A 22 13.49 26.07 15.03
C ALA A 22 12.25 25.34 14.46
N MET A 23 11.27 24.98 15.29
CA MET A 23 10.05 24.30 14.87
C MET A 23 9.11 25.28 14.16
N ASN A 24 8.63 24.93 12.97
CA ASN A 24 7.55 25.68 12.31
C ASN A 24 6.18 25.10 12.71
N VAL A 25 5.36 25.89 13.41
CA VAL A 25 4.06 25.46 13.96
C VAL A 25 3.10 24.99 12.86
N ASP A 26 2.98 25.76 11.77
CA ASP A 26 2.02 25.48 10.70
C ASP A 26 2.40 24.19 9.96
N ASN A 27 3.69 23.99 9.68
CA ASN A 27 4.18 22.78 9.03
C ASN A 27 3.96 21.53 9.91
N VAL A 28 4.21 21.63 11.22
CA VAL A 28 3.98 20.51 12.16
C VAL A 28 2.49 20.21 12.27
N HIS A 29 1.65 21.24 12.40
CA HIS A 29 0.20 21.07 12.47
C HIS A 29 -0.33 20.37 11.21
N ALA A 30 0.05 20.86 10.02
CA ALA A 30 -0.33 20.25 8.74
C ALA A 30 0.13 18.80 8.61
N ALA A 31 1.38 18.51 9.00
CA ALA A 31 1.91 17.14 8.96
C ALA A 31 1.15 16.19 9.89
N LEU A 32 0.80 16.62 11.10
CA LEU A 32 0.03 15.81 12.05
C LEU A 32 -1.37 15.48 11.52
N HIS A 33 -2.05 16.47 10.92
CA HIS A 33 -3.34 16.26 10.25
C HIS A 33 -3.22 15.31 9.07
N MET A 34 -2.20 15.47 8.22
CA MET A 34 -1.92 14.57 7.11
C MET A 34 -1.68 13.14 7.58
N LEU A 35 -0.84 12.93 8.60
CA LEU A 35 -0.56 11.60 9.18
C LEU A 35 -1.82 10.95 9.74
N ARG A 36 -2.67 11.74 10.40
CA ARG A 36 -3.95 11.28 10.93
C ARG A 36 -4.88 10.83 9.83
N ARG A 37 -5.09 11.67 8.81
CA ARG A 37 -5.96 11.35 7.66
C ARG A 37 -5.45 10.12 6.89
N ALA A 38 -4.16 10.09 6.57
CA ALA A 38 -3.55 8.95 5.88
C ALA A 38 -3.75 7.64 6.66
N SER A 39 -3.66 7.68 7.98
CA SER A 39 -3.84 6.47 8.81
C SER A 39 -5.28 6.01 8.92
N LEU A 40 -6.26 6.92 8.80
CA LEU A 40 -7.68 6.56 8.71
C LEU A 40 -7.96 5.88 7.36
N LEU A 41 -7.50 6.47 6.26
CA LEU A 41 -7.65 5.87 4.93
C LEU A 41 -6.97 4.50 4.84
N MET A 42 -5.73 4.36 5.36
CA MET A 42 -5.05 3.06 5.40
C MET A 42 -5.88 2.00 6.13
N ARG A 43 -6.55 2.36 7.24
CA ARG A 43 -7.39 1.43 7.99
C ARG A 43 -8.63 1.01 7.20
N GLU A 44 -9.29 1.95 6.53
CA GLU A 44 -10.44 1.63 5.68
C GLU A 44 -10.04 0.72 4.51
N LEU A 45 -8.90 0.99 3.88
CA LEU A 45 -8.33 0.14 2.84
C LEU A 45 -7.97 -1.25 3.37
N ASP A 46 -7.30 -1.35 4.52
CA ASP A 46 -6.95 -2.62 5.13
C ASP A 46 -8.20 -3.47 5.41
N ASN A 47 -9.27 -2.85 5.94
CA ASN A 47 -10.56 -3.52 6.17
C ASN A 47 -11.20 -3.97 4.85
N TYR A 48 -11.24 -3.09 3.85
CA TYR A 48 -11.80 -3.41 2.54
C TYR A 48 -11.09 -4.59 1.88
N PHE A 49 -9.75 -4.63 1.93
CA PHE A 49 -9.01 -5.76 1.39
C PHE A 49 -9.27 -7.04 2.18
N ALA A 50 -9.32 -6.96 3.52
CA ALA A 50 -9.60 -8.12 4.36
C ALA A 50 -10.97 -8.74 4.05
N GLU A 51 -12.02 -7.92 3.87
CA GLU A 51 -13.36 -8.35 3.45
C GLU A 51 -13.38 -9.03 2.07
N ASN A 52 -12.37 -8.74 1.23
CA ASN A 52 -12.18 -9.35 -0.09
C ASN A 52 -11.11 -10.48 -0.09
N GLU A 53 -10.78 -11.00 1.10
CA GLU A 53 -9.77 -12.05 1.33
C GLU A 53 -8.39 -11.70 0.76
N LEU A 54 -8.04 -10.41 0.80
CA LEU A 54 -6.75 -9.89 0.41
C LEU A 54 -6.13 -9.13 1.59
N SER A 55 -4.83 -8.94 1.53
CA SER A 55 -4.15 -7.94 2.34
C SER A 55 -3.69 -6.79 1.45
N THR A 56 -3.42 -5.64 2.05
CA THR A 56 -2.84 -4.49 1.34
C THR A 56 -1.57 -4.87 0.59
N LEU A 57 -0.68 -5.64 1.20
CA LEU A 57 0.55 -6.09 0.53
C LEU A 57 0.26 -6.99 -0.67
N ARG A 58 -0.67 -7.96 -0.54
CA ARG A 58 -1.08 -8.81 -1.67
C ARG A 58 -1.65 -7.97 -2.79
N TYR A 59 -2.54 -7.04 -2.49
CA TYR A 59 -3.11 -6.11 -3.48
C TYR A 59 -2.02 -5.30 -4.19
N LEU A 60 -1.08 -4.69 -3.46
CA LEU A 60 0.01 -3.90 -4.05
C LEU A 60 0.86 -4.74 -5.02
N ILE A 61 1.18 -5.99 -4.64
CA ILE A 61 1.89 -6.93 -5.53
C ILE A 61 1.09 -7.18 -6.82
N LEU A 62 -0.22 -7.46 -6.72
CA LEU A 62 -1.06 -7.68 -7.89
C LEU A 62 -1.09 -6.45 -8.81
N VAL A 63 -1.20 -5.24 -8.26
CA VAL A 63 -1.18 -3.97 -9.03
C VAL A 63 0.15 -3.74 -9.72
N VAL A 64 1.28 -4.00 -9.05
CA VAL A 64 2.60 -3.83 -9.65
C VAL A 64 2.79 -4.79 -10.82
N LEU A 65 2.34 -6.04 -10.69
CA LEU A 65 2.41 -7.04 -11.75
C LEU A 65 1.40 -6.79 -12.87
N ASP A 66 0.23 -6.23 -12.56
CA ASP A 66 -0.77 -5.86 -13.57
C ASP A 66 -0.26 -4.77 -14.53
N ARG A 67 0.59 -3.87 -14.00
CA ARG A 67 1.23 -2.77 -14.75
C ARG A 67 2.52 -3.19 -15.46
N GLU A 68 3.00 -4.41 -15.23
CA GLU A 68 4.22 -4.92 -15.87
C GLU A 68 3.95 -5.18 -17.35
N LYS A 69 4.85 -4.70 -18.21
CA LYS A 69 4.69 -4.80 -19.68
C LYS A 69 5.27 -6.09 -20.24
N ARG A 70 6.21 -6.70 -19.50
CA ARG A 70 6.85 -7.97 -19.80
C ARG A 70 5.88 -9.14 -19.62
N PRO A 71 5.49 -9.87 -20.68
CA PRO A 71 4.55 -11.00 -20.56
C PRO A 71 5.05 -12.12 -19.63
N GLU A 72 6.36 -12.30 -19.56
CA GLU A 72 7.05 -13.27 -18.72
C GLU A 72 7.02 -12.92 -17.22
N GLY A 73 6.67 -11.68 -16.89
CA GLY A 73 6.61 -11.16 -15.53
C GLY A 73 7.90 -10.45 -15.11
N MET A 74 8.20 -10.48 -13.81
CA MET A 74 9.35 -9.77 -13.23
C MET A 74 10.05 -10.57 -12.14
N LYS A 75 11.30 -10.22 -11.82
CA LYS A 75 12.04 -10.91 -10.75
C LYS A 75 11.46 -10.51 -9.39
N ALA A 76 11.47 -11.44 -8.43
CA ALA A 76 11.03 -11.15 -7.05
C ALA A 76 11.84 -10.02 -6.38
N SER A 77 13.12 -9.87 -6.74
CA SER A 77 13.95 -8.76 -6.27
C SER A 77 13.47 -7.41 -6.81
N GLU A 78 13.16 -7.34 -8.12
CA GLU A 78 12.62 -6.12 -8.73
C GLU A 78 11.27 -5.76 -8.10
N LEU A 79 10.46 -6.76 -7.76
CA LEU A 79 9.19 -6.54 -7.08
C LEU A 79 9.38 -6.03 -5.65
N ALA A 80 10.37 -6.56 -4.92
CA ALA A 80 10.75 -6.06 -3.59
C ALA A 80 11.30 -4.62 -3.64
N ASP A 81 11.97 -4.23 -4.72
CA ASP A 81 12.45 -2.85 -4.90
C ASP A 81 11.29 -1.88 -5.21
N ARG A 82 10.17 -2.37 -5.76
CA ARG A 82 8.96 -1.58 -6.06
C ARG A 82 7.95 -1.55 -4.92
N VAL A 83 8.04 -2.49 -3.98
CA VAL A 83 7.12 -2.63 -2.85
C VAL A 83 7.96 -2.67 -1.59
N ASP A 84 7.95 -1.58 -0.82
CA ASP A 84 8.82 -1.32 0.33
C ASP A 84 8.59 -2.30 1.51
N VAL A 85 9.01 -3.55 1.31
CA VAL A 85 8.97 -4.63 2.30
C VAL A 85 10.25 -5.44 2.26
N SER A 86 10.59 -6.05 3.39
CA SER A 86 11.76 -6.93 3.46
C SER A 86 11.65 -8.12 2.48
N ARG A 87 12.79 -8.58 1.95
CA ARG A 87 12.87 -9.74 1.05
C ARG A 87 12.18 -10.99 1.63
N PRO A 88 12.35 -11.37 2.92
CA PRO A 88 11.65 -12.53 3.48
C PRO A 88 10.12 -12.36 3.48
N VAL A 89 9.62 -11.15 3.72
CA VAL A 89 8.18 -10.85 3.65
C VAL A 89 7.67 -10.96 2.22
N MET A 90 8.42 -10.42 1.25
CA MET A 90 8.10 -10.54 -0.17
C MET A 90 8.01 -12.02 -0.60
N THR A 91 9.06 -12.81 -0.34
CA THR A 91 9.09 -14.23 -0.72
C THR A 91 7.90 -15.01 -0.16
N ARG A 92 7.59 -14.85 1.14
CA ARG A 92 6.43 -15.53 1.75
C ARG A 92 5.11 -15.10 1.12
N THR A 93 4.96 -13.81 0.83
CA THR A 93 3.73 -13.28 0.23
C THR A 93 3.54 -13.78 -1.20
N LEU A 94 4.62 -13.82 -2.00
CA LEU A 94 4.57 -14.37 -3.35
C LEU A 94 4.22 -15.85 -3.34
N GLN A 95 4.84 -16.64 -2.44
CA GLN A 95 4.50 -18.06 -2.32
C GLN A 95 3.01 -18.24 -2.01
N SER A 96 2.47 -17.52 -1.03
CA SER A 96 1.05 -17.61 -0.70
C SER A 96 0.11 -17.11 -1.79
N LEU A 97 0.56 -16.20 -2.67
CA LEU A 97 -0.21 -15.78 -3.85
C LEU A 97 -0.16 -16.83 -4.97
N VAL A 98 0.94 -17.58 -5.09
CA VAL A 98 1.07 -18.72 -6.00
C VAL A 98 0.23 -19.90 -5.53
N ASP A 99 0.24 -20.19 -4.23
CA ASP A 99 -0.56 -21.27 -3.62
C ASP A 99 -2.07 -21.03 -3.85
N ASP A 100 -2.51 -19.76 -3.81
CA ASP A 100 -3.88 -19.34 -4.12
C ASP A 100 -4.16 -19.24 -5.63
N GLY A 101 -3.19 -19.58 -6.49
CA GLY A 101 -3.30 -19.56 -7.95
C GLY A 101 -3.37 -18.16 -8.57
N MET A 102 -3.14 -17.10 -7.79
CA MET A 102 -3.18 -15.71 -8.28
C MET A 102 -1.91 -15.32 -9.05
N LEU A 103 -0.77 -15.94 -8.72
CA LEU A 103 0.51 -15.75 -9.38
C LEU A 103 1.07 -17.07 -9.90
N ALA A 104 2.03 -16.99 -10.82
CA ALA A 104 2.80 -18.13 -11.29
C ALA A 104 4.28 -17.81 -11.32
N TYR A 105 5.12 -18.80 -11.02
CA TYR A 105 6.55 -18.74 -11.26
C TYR A 105 6.91 -19.39 -12.60
N THR A 106 7.71 -18.68 -13.39
CA THR A 106 8.33 -19.21 -14.61
C THR A 106 9.86 -19.18 -14.48
N PRO A 107 10.57 -20.15 -15.08
CA PRO A 107 12.02 -20.07 -15.20
C PRO A 107 12.43 -18.81 -15.97
N CYS A 108 13.51 -18.16 -15.56
CA CYS A 108 14.13 -17.11 -16.35
C CYS A 108 15.05 -17.76 -17.39
N GLU A 109 14.84 -17.48 -18.68
CA GLU A 109 15.67 -18.06 -19.76
C GLU A 109 17.14 -17.60 -19.68
N GLU A 110 17.36 -16.39 -19.17
CA GLU A 110 18.69 -15.76 -19.07
C GLU A 110 19.47 -16.23 -17.82
N ASP A 111 18.77 -16.67 -16.79
CA ASP A 111 19.35 -17.12 -15.52
C ASP A 111 18.52 -18.26 -14.92
N ALA A 112 18.99 -19.49 -15.11
CA ALA A 112 18.33 -20.71 -14.61
C ALA A 112 18.15 -20.75 -13.08
N ARG A 113 18.83 -19.87 -12.31
CA ARG A 113 18.65 -19.74 -10.86
C ARG A 113 17.58 -18.71 -10.49
N ALA A 114 17.21 -17.84 -11.41
CA ALA A 114 16.18 -16.84 -11.22
C ALA A 114 14.80 -17.38 -11.62
N LYS A 115 13.77 -16.93 -10.89
CA LYS A 115 12.36 -17.14 -11.23
C LYS A 115 11.70 -15.80 -11.48
N LEU A 116 10.92 -15.74 -12.53
CA LEU A 116 10.04 -14.62 -12.83
C LEU A 116 8.67 -14.92 -12.22
N VAL A 117 8.03 -13.90 -11.69
CA VAL A 117 6.67 -13.96 -11.17
C VAL A 117 5.76 -13.15 -12.07
N SER A 118 4.63 -13.75 -12.45
CA SER A 118 3.63 -13.13 -13.32
C SER A 118 2.21 -13.31 -12.77
N LEU A 119 1.32 -12.41 -13.19
CA LEU A 119 -0.08 -12.42 -12.80
C LEU A 119 -0.86 -13.45 -13.63
N THR A 120 -1.57 -14.36 -12.97
CA THR A 120 -2.43 -15.33 -13.68
C THR A 120 -3.77 -14.72 -14.08
N ARG A 121 -4.56 -15.46 -14.86
CA ARG A 121 -5.96 -15.08 -15.13
C ARG A 121 -6.80 -14.98 -13.84
N VAL A 122 -6.57 -15.86 -12.87
CA VAL A 122 -7.26 -15.82 -11.57
C VAL A 122 -6.86 -14.55 -10.81
N GLY A 123 -5.57 -14.24 -10.72
CA GLY A 123 -5.09 -13.02 -10.07
C GLY A 123 -5.65 -11.76 -10.72
N ARG A 124 -5.67 -11.69 -12.05
CA ARG A 124 -6.26 -10.57 -12.81
C ARG A 124 -7.76 -10.45 -12.57
N SER A 125 -8.48 -11.56 -12.50
CA SER A 125 -9.91 -11.55 -12.20
C SER A 125 -10.20 -11.09 -10.77
N ARG A 126 -9.37 -11.50 -9.78
CA ARG A 126 -9.46 -11.00 -8.40
C ARG A 126 -9.21 -9.50 -8.34
N LEU A 127 -8.17 -9.02 -9.03
CA LEU A 127 -7.85 -7.59 -9.10
C LEU A 127 -9.00 -6.77 -9.70
N ASN A 128 -9.55 -7.21 -10.85
CA ASN A 128 -10.68 -6.54 -11.51
C ASN A 128 -11.94 -6.49 -10.64
N ARG A 129 -12.13 -7.45 -9.73
CA ARG A 129 -13.25 -7.45 -8.78
C ARG A 129 -13.08 -6.38 -7.68
N VAL A 130 -11.86 -6.15 -7.20
CA VAL A 130 -11.61 -5.25 -6.07
C VAL A 130 -11.34 -3.80 -6.48
N LEU A 131 -10.85 -3.54 -7.70
CA LEU A 131 -10.53 -2.19 -8.16
C LEU A 131 -11.72 -1.21 -8.09
N PRO A 132 -12.96 -1.56 -8.50
CA PRO A 132 -14.08 -0.63 -8.44
C PRO A 132 -14.41 -0.15 -7.02
N GLY A 133 -14.36 -1.04 -6.03
CA GLY A 133 -14.60 -0.66 -4.63
C GLY A 133 -13.43 0.11 -4.03
N TYR A 134 -12.18 -0.25 -4.37
CA TYR A 134 -10.98 0.49 -3.98
C TYR A 134 -11.03 1.96 -4.43
N TYR A 135 -11.35 2.21 -5.71
CA TYR A 135 -11.45 3.58 -6.22
C TYR A 135 -12.60 4.36 -5.60
N ARG A 136 -13.75 3.72 -5.38
CA ARG A 136 -14.90 4.36 -4.73
C ARG A 136 -14.60 4.76 -3.29
N LEU A 137 -13.91 3.90 -2.54
CA LEU A 137 -13.52 4.17 -1.15
C LEU A 137 -12.60 5.39 -1.09
N ILE A 138 -11.58 5.44 -1.96
CA ILE A 138 -10.66 6.59 -2.02
C ILE A 138 -11.41 7.86 -2.38
N ASP A 139 -12.26 7.82 -3.41
CA ASP A 139 -13.05 8.97 -3.84
C ASP A 139 -13.91 9.50 -2.69
N GLN A 140 -14.69 8.63 -2.04
CA GLN A 140 -15.52 8.99 -0.90
C GLN A 140 -14.72 9.58 0.26
N PHE A 141 -13.59 8.97 0.61
CA PHE A 141 -12.74 9.45 1.70
C PHE A 141 -12.18 10.85 1.41
N MET A 142 -11.81 11.11 0.15
CA MET A 142 -11.24 12.37 -0.28
C MET A 142 -12.31 13.47 -0.42
N SER A 143 -13.51 13.14 -0.91
CA SER A 143 -14.61 14.09 -1.09
C SER A 143 -15.32 14.47 0.22
N SER A 144 -15.30 13.61 1.24
CA SER A 144 -16.02 13.85 2.50
C SER A 144 -15.38 14.92 3.40
N ASN A 145 -14.36 15.65 2.94
CA ASN A 145 -13.51 16.48 3.81
C ASN A 145 -13.15 17.88 3.27
N ASP A 146 -13.97 18.46 2.38
CA ASP A 146 -13.96 19.92 2.13
C ASP A 146 -14.71 20.71 3.22
N SER A 147 -14.97 20.11 4.38
CA SER A 147 -15.76 20.71 5.46
C SER A 147 -15.27 20.27 6.84
N CYS A 148 -14.09 20.73 7.23
CA CYS A 148 -13.68 20.85 8.64
C CYS A 148 -12.62 21.94 8.78
#